data_AF-A0A2S9Y876-F1
#
_entry.id   AF-A0A2S9Y876-F1
#
_cell.length_a   1.000
_cell.length_b   1.000
_cell.length_c   1.000
_cell.angle_alpha   90.00
_cell.angle_beta   90.00
_cell.angle_gamma   90.00
#
_symmetry.space_group_name_H-M   'P 1'
#
loop_
_entity.id
_entity.type
_entity.pdbx_description
1 polymer ?
#
loop_
_entity_poly.entity_id
_entity_poly.type
_entity_poly.pdbx_seq_one_letter_code
_entity_poly.pdbx_strand_id
1 'polypeptide(L)'
;MSEVAVLLISEDNSKWAHETLEQLCRRIFDWITPQYADGAWLTFAPANAAAREAVPGNRWQSKKPRDQPKILRLCKQIAEQVLRSDGFVFFHVDSDVAWGAGRSPNLDRFEEVIRRKVSDIVRGHLAESNVGEAQIEARMSKLIMLAPHYSIEAWLFANVDRLRECGAVGPILDQWQADAATLEQTVNPKQLVSVSTRDYPTLARELRTAKLYELQSSFADTVNRAGACGGLVVRLRGRWPQWVRTAHGLG
;
A
#
# COMPACT_ATOMS: atom_id res chain seq x y z
N MET A 1 -18.33 3.58 14.67
CA MET A 1 -17.99 2.73 13.50
C MET A 1 -17.10 3.56 12.60
N SER A 2 -15.97 3.02 12.11
CA SER A 2 -15.12 3.76 11.17
C SER A 2 -15.80 3.89 9.81
N GLU A 3 -15.54 4.99 9.11
CA GLU A 3 -16.15 5.23 7.80
C GLU A 3 -15.27 4.72 6.64
N VAL A 4 -13.98 4.50 6.94
CA VAL A 4 -13.00 3.80 6.11
C VAL A 4 -12.14 2.92 7.01
N ALA A 5 -12.26 1.61 6.81
CA ALA A 5 -11.50 0.59 7.51
C ALA A 5 -10.45 -0.01 6.57
N VAL A 6 -9.17 0.22 6.87
CA VAL A 6 -8.04 -0.20 6.04
C VAL A 6 -7.32 -1.37 6.71
N LEU A 7 -7.30 -2.51 6.03
CA LEU A 7 -6.46 -3.64 6.39
C LEU A 7 -5.08 -3.46 5.73
N LEU A 8 -4.04 -3.37 6.54
CA LEU A 8 -2.65 -3.26 6.09
C LEU A 8 -1.96 -4.61 6.18
N ILE A 9 -1.36 -5.04 5.06
CA ILE A 9 -0.60 -6.28 4.94
C ILE A 9 0.79 -5.94 4.43
N SER A 10 1.84 -6.38 5.15
CA SER A 10 3.24 -6.14 4.79
C SER A 10 4.07 -7.41 4.81
N GLU A 11 4.87 -7.61 3.77
CA GLU A 11 5.95 -8.62 3.71
C GLU A 11 7.06 -8.34 4.73
N ASP A 12 7.26 -7.06 5.07
CA ASP A 12 8.24 -6.64 6.07
C ASP A 12 7.85 -7.16 7.46
N ASN A 13 8.80 -7.84 8.10
CA ASN A 13 8.68 -8.40 9.43
C ASN A 13 9.14 -7.45 10.54
N SER A 14 9.57 -6.25 10.19
CA SER A 14 9.90 -5.19 11.14
C SER A 14 8.71 -4.90 12.06
N LYS A 15 8.99 -4.70 13.35
CA LYS A 15 7.96 -4.28 14.32
C LYS A 15 7.32 -2.93 13.96
N TRP A 16 8.00 -2.13 13.13
CA TRP A 16 7.55 -0.81 12.66
C TRP A 16 6.83 -0.85 11.31
N ALA A 17 6.74 -2.02 10.66
CA ALA A 17 6.17 -2.15 9.31
C ALA A 17 4.72 -1.66 9.25
N HIS A 18 3.90 -1.99 10.25
CA HIS A 18 2.50 -1.57 10.28
C HIS A 18 2.34 -0.06 10.35
N GLU A 19 3.04 0.58 11.29
CA GLU A 19 3.00 2.05 11.47
C GLU A 19 3.56 2.76 10.24
N THR A 20 4.62 2.21 9.63
CA THR A 20 5.20 2.73 8.38
C THR A 20 4.18 2.71 7.24
N LEU A 21 3.50 1.58 7.02
CA LEU A 21 2.46 1.48 5.99
C LEU A 21 1.26 2.38 6.29
N GLU A 22 0.88 2.54 7.55
CA GLU A 22 -0.19 3.48 7.92
C GLU A 22 0.17 4.91 7.49
N GLN A 23 1.37 5.37 7.82
CA GLN A 23 1.81 6.71 7.44
C GLN A 23 1.90 6.87 5.91
N LEU A 24 2.38 5.85 5.19
CA LEU A 24 2.38 5.85 3.72
C LEU A 24 0.96 5.92 3.14
N CYS A 25 0.02 5.13 3.66
CA CYS A 25 -1.37 5.18 3.22
C CYS A 25 -1.99 6.56 3.46
N ARG A 26 -1.71 7.20 4.61
CA ARG A 26 -2.15 8.59 4.87
C ARG A 26 -1.61 9.55 3.82
N ARG A 27 -0.32 9.45 3.48
CA ARG A 27 0.32 10.25 2.43
C ARG A 27 -0.28 10.01 1.03
N ILE A 28 -0.64 8.77 0.71
CA ILE A 28 -1.37 8.44 -0.52
C ILE A 28 -2.77 9.07 -0.50
N PHE A 29 -3.50 9.00 0.61
CA PHE A 29 -4.83 9.59 0.73
C PHE A 29 -4.81 11.11 0.61
N ASP A 30 -3.83 11.77 1.23
CA ASP A 30 -3.61 13.23 1.09
C ASP A 30 -3.43 13.64 -0.37
N TRP A 31 -2.80 12.78 -1.18
CA TRP A 31 -2.60 13.05 -2.61
C TRP A 31 -3.87 12.87 -3.44
N ILE A 32 -4.62 11.78 -3.20
CA ILE A 32 -5.85 11.47 -3.94
C ILE A 32 -6.95 12.49 -3.61
N THR A 33 -7.01 12.89 -2.35
CA THR A 33 -7.95 13.86 -1.83
C THR A 33 -7.26 14.64 -0.72
N PRO A 34 -6.94 15.93 -0.92
CA PRO A 34 -6.40 16.75 0.16
C PRO A 34 -7.27 16.60 1.41
N GLN A 35 -6.65 16.17 2.51
CA GLN A 35 -7.38 15.94 3.75
C GLN A 35 -7.68 17.28 4.40
N TYR A 36 -8.93 17.70 4.30
CA TYR A 36 -9.48 18.86 5.01
C TYR A 36 -10.03 18.49 6.40
N ALA A 37 -9.79 17.27 6.87
CA ALA A 37 -10.26 16.71 8.14
C ALA A 37 -9.12 16.02 8.89
N ASP A 38 -9.23 15.92 10.22
CA ASP A 38 -8.20 15.41 11.14
C ASP A 38 -7.88 13.90 11.05
N GLY A 39 -8.55 13.17 10.16
CA GLY A 39 -8.31 11.75 9.89
C GLY A 39 -8.79 10.78 10.98
N ALA A 40 -9.53 11.23 12.01
CA ALA A 40 -10.01 10.37 13.11
C ALA A 40 -11.01 9.28 12.68
N TRP A 41 -11.56 9.39 11.47
CA TRP A 41 -12.52 8.48 10.85
C TRP A 41 -11.87 7.35 10.05
N LEU A 42 -10.54 7.41 9.87
CA LEU A 42 -9.71 6.37 9.28
C LEU A 42 -9.26 5.39 10.37
N THR A 43 -9.55 4.10 10.18
CA THR A 43 -8.98 3.05 11.03
C THR A 43 -8.06 2.17 10.21
N PHE A 44 -6.83 2.00 10.69
CA PHE A 44 -5.86 1.07 10.13
C PHE A 44 -5.73 -0.12 11.07
N ALA A 45 -5.81 -1.32 10.52
CA ALA A 45 -5.64 -2.56 11.26
C ALA A 45 -4.62 -3.45 10.55
N PRO A 46 -3.73 -4.15 11.29
CA PRO A 46 -2.91 -5.18 10.69
C PRO A 46 -3.77 -6.40 10.35
N ALA A 47 -3.25 -7.31 9.52
CA ALA A 47 -3.76 -8.68 9.45
C ALA A 47 -3.90 -9.27 10.86
N ASN A 48 -4.92 -10.13 11.06
CA ASN A 48 -5.09 -10.77 12.36
C ASN A 48 -3.94 -11.78 12.60
N ALA A 49 -3.72 -12.19 13.86
CA ALA A 49 -2.57 -13.03 14.22
C ALA A 49 -2.45 -14.29 13.34
N ALA A 50 -3.58 -14.95 13.03
CA ALA A 50 -3.61 -16.18 12.24
C ALA A 50 -3.29 -15.96 10.75
N ALA A 51 -3.70 -14.82 10.18
CA ALA A 51 -3.42 -14.43 8.80
C ALA A 51 -1.99 -13.86 8.64
N ARG A 52 -1.47 -13.17 9.67
CA ARG A 52 -0.08 -12.67 9.69
C ARG A 52 0.94 -13.77 9.50
N GLU A 53 0.67 -15.01 9.90
CA GLU A 53 1.61 -16.12 9.70
C GLU A 53 1.97 -16.38 8.23
N ALA A 54 1.09 -16.00 7.31
CA ALA A 54 1.24 -16.20 5.87
C ALA A 54 2.08 -15.11 5.18
N VAL A 55 2.33 -13.98 5.83
CA VAL A 55 2.88 -12.79 5.16
C VAL A 55 4.41 -12.70 5.20
N PRO A 56 5.09 -12.89 6.35
CA PRO A 56 6.53 -12.67 6.47
C PRO A 56 7.36 -13.46 5.48
N GLY A 57 8.35 -12.80 4.87
CA GLY A 57 9.37 -13.42 4.01
C GLY A 57 8.77 -14.12 2.79
N ASN A 58 7.80 -13.48 2.13
CA ASN A 58 7.17 -13.95 0.89
C ASN A 58 6.49 -15.32 1.02
N ARG A 59 6.13 -15.75 2.24
CA ARG A 59 5.42 -17.03 2.48
C ARG A 59 4.11 -17.13 1.75
N TRP A 60 3.47 -15.99 1.47
CA TRP A 60 2.23 -15.94 0.71
C TRP A 60 2.43 -16.43 -0.72
N GLN A 61 3.67 -16.42 -1.24
CA GLN A 61 4.05 -16.97 -2.53
C GLN A 61 4.32 -18.49 -2.50
N SER A 62 4.42 -19.09 -1.30
CA SER A 62 4.84 -20.48 -1.10
C SER A 62 3.96 -21.48 -1.83
N LYS A 63 4.60 -22.48 -2.46
CA LYS A 63 3.94 -23.63 -3.09
C LYS A 63 3.85 -24.84 -2.14
N LYS A 64 4.40 -24.75 -0.93
CA LYS A 64 4.42 -25.89 0.01
C LYS A 64 3.00 -26.16 0.54
N PRO A 65 2.53 -27.43 0.58
CA PRO A 65 1.19 -27.76 1.07
C PRO A 65 0.91 -27.23 2.48
N ARG A 66 1.92 -27.27 3.38
CA ARG A 66 1.81 -26.78 4.76
C ARG A 66 1.50 -25.28 4.89
N ASP A 67 1.82 -24.49 3.87
CA ASP A 67 1.60 -23.04 3.88
C ASP A 67 0.22 -22.68 3.27
N GLN A 68 -0.39 -23.57 2.49
CA GLN A 68 -1.66 -23.32 1.81
C GLN A 68 -2.81 -22.96 2.76
N PRO A 69 -2.99 -23.60 3.94
CA PRO A 69 -4.02 -23.19 4.89
C PRO A 69 -3.81 -21.75 5.38
N LYS A 70 -2.56 -21.32 5.57
CA LYS A 70 -2.22 -19.96 6.04
C LYS A 70 -2.54 -18.93 4.96
N ILE A 71 -2.15 -19.22 3.71
CA ILE A 71 -2.47 -18.39 2.54
C ILE A 71 -3.99 -18.27 2.39
N LEU A 72 -4.73 -19.38 2.51
CA LEU A 72 -6.18 -19.35 2.43
C LEU A 72 -6.81 -18.49 3.54
N ARG A 73 -6.30 -18.56 4.78
CA ARG A 73 -6.75 -17.68 5.87
C ARG A 73 -6.52 -16.21 5.56
N LEU A 74 -5.35 -15.87 5.01
CA LEU A 74 -5.06 -14.52 4.55
C LEU A 74 -6.04 -14.07 3.46
N CYS A 75 -6.25 -14.89 2.42
CA CYS A 75 -7.19 -14.56 1.33
C CYS A 75 -8.63 -14.42 1.83
N LYS A 76 -9.07 -15.23 2.81
CA LYS A 76 -10.39 -15.10 3.44
C LYS A 76 -10.53 -13.77 4.19
N GLN A 77 -9.53 -13.38 4.99
CA GLN A 77 -9.57 -12.09 5.69
C GLN A 77 -9.59 -10.91 4.69
N ILE A 78 -8.81 -10.99 3.61
CA ILE A 78 -8.84 -9.97 2.55
C ILE A 78 -10.23 -9.90 1.91
N ALA A 79 -10.81 -11.07 1.57
CA ALA A 79 -12.14 -11.15 0.97
C ALA A 79 -13.23 -10.55 1.88
N GLU A 80 -13.23 -10.91 3.17
CA GLU A 80 -14.11 -10.33 4.19
C GLU A 80 -13.97 -8.80 4.21
N GLN A 81 -12.76 -8.27 4.19
CA GLN A 81 -12.53 -6.83 4.21
C GLN A 81 -13.07 -6.13 2.95
N VAL A 82 -12.79 -6.64 1.75
CA VAL A 82 -13.24 -5.98 0.50
C VAL A 82 -14.76 -6.09 0.29
N LEU A 83 -15.40 -7.12 0.86
CA LEU A 83 -16.85 -7.28 0.84
C LEU A 83 -17.58 -6.20 1.67
N ARG A 84 -16.96 -5.71 2.74
CA ARG A 84 -17.53 -4.61 3.56
C ARG A 84 -17.71 -3.33 2.76
N SER A 85 -18.74 -2.56 3.06
CA SER A 85 -19.01 -1.29 2.36
C SER A 85 -17.95 -0.22 2.65
N ASP A 86 -17.32 -0.26 3.82
CA ASP A 86 -16.29 0.66 4.33
C ASP A 86 -14.87 0.07 4.30
N GLY A 87 -14.72 -1.18 3.86
CA GLY A 87 -13.46 -1.92 3.96
C GLY A 87 -12.58 -1.80 2.73
N PHE A 88 -11.28 -1.58 2.95
CA PHE A 88 -10.22 -1.50 1.95
C PHE A 88 -9.01 -2.30 2.42
N VAL A 89 -8.20 -2.76 1.47
CA VAL A 89 -6.99 -3.54 1.74
C VAL A 89 -5.83 -2.90 1.00
N PHE A 90 -4.75 -2.61 1.72
CA PHE A 90 -3.48 -2.22 1.14
C PHE A 90 -2.47 -3.33 1.41
N PHE A 91 -2.02 -3.97 0.34
CA PHE A 91 -1.09 -5.09 0.38
C PHE A 91 0.26 -4.64 -0.16
N HIS A 92 1.27 -4.62 0.70
CA HIS A 92 2.64 -4.28 0.36
C HIS A 92 3.40 -5.49 -0.20
N VAL A 93 3.97 -5.29 -1.39
CA VAL A 93 4.80 -6.24 -2.12
C VAL A 93 6.06 -5.51 -2.59
N ASP A 94 7.22 -5.91 -2.09
CA ASP A 94 8.49 -5.45 -2.64
C ASP A 94 8.68 -6.04 -4.04
N SER A 95 8.96 -5.21 -5.05
CA SER A 95 9.08 -5.72 -6.42
C SER A 95 10.36 -6.53 -6.65
N ASP A 96 11.38 -6.38 -5.78
CA ASP A 96 12.74 -6.92 -5.94
C ASP A 96 13.42 -6.56 -7.28
N VAL A 97 12.87 -5.58 -8.02
CA VAL A 97 13.35 -5.13 -9.32
C VAL A 97 13.40 -3.60 -9.34
N ALA A 98 14.54 -3.05 -9.71
CA ALA A 98 14.73 -1.61 -9.85
C ALA A 98 13.73 -0.98 -10.84
N TRP A 99 13.36 0.28 -10.63
CA TRP A 99 12.50 1.03 -11.54
C TRP A 99 13.10 1.08 -12.94
N GLY A 100 12.29 0.76 -13.95
CA GLY A 100 12.72 0.68 -15.36
C GLY A 100 13.44 -0.61 -15.76
N ALA A 101 13.78 -1.52 -14.84
CA ALA A 101 14.49 -2.76 -15.15
C ALA A 101 13.59 -3.91 -15.68
N GLY A 102 12.28 -3.67 -15.81
CA GLY A 102 11.31 -4.60 -16.38
C GLY A 102 10.23 -5.06 -15.40
N ARG A 103 9.56 -6.17 -15.75
CA ARG A 103 8.43 -6.71 -14.99
C ARG A 103 8.91 -7.53 -13.80
N SER A 104 8.33 -7.28 -12.63
CA SER A 104 8.66 -8.01 -11.39
C SER A 104 7.89 -9.33 -11.27
N PRO A 105 8.56 -10.47 -11.03
CA PRO A 105 7.90 -11.74 -10.74
C PRO A 105 7.04 -11.72 -9.48
N ASN A 106 7.39 -10.89 -8.48
CA ASN A 106 6.62 -10.78 -7.24
C ASN A 106 5.24 -10.18 -7.50
N LEU A 107 5.16 -9.17 -8.39
CA LEU A 107 3.88 -8.57 -8.79
C LEU A 107 3.00 -9.57 -9.55
N ASP A 108 3.59 -10.38 -10.43
CA ASP A 108 2.87 -11.45 -11.11
C ASP A 108 2.35 -12.52 -10.14
N ARG A 109 3.16 -12.84 -9.14
CA ARG A 109 2.78 -13.80 -8.10
C ARG A 109 1.65 -13.25 -7.23
N PHE A 110 1.64 -11.95 -6.93
CA PHE A 110 0.54 -11.31 -6.21
C PHE A 110 -0.77 -11.48 -6.98
N GLU A 111 -0.76 -11.22 -8.29
CA GLU A 111 -1.92 -11.38 -9.14
C GLU A 111 -2.41 -12.85 -9.19
N GLU A 112 -1.49 -13.79 -9.39
CA GLU A 112 -1.80 -15.22 -9.51
C GLU A 112 -2.31 -15.85 -8.20
N VAL A 113 -1.74 -15.45 -7.07
CA VAL A 113 -2.00 -16.08 -5.77
C VAL A 113 -3.01 -15.29 -4.97
N ILE A 114 -2.76 -14.00 -4.73
CA ILE A 114 -3.60 -13.21 -3.84
C ILE A 114 -4.83 -12.73 -4.59
N ARG A 115 -4.67 -11.94 -5.67
CA ARG A 115 -5.81 -11.34 -6.36
C ARG A 115 -6.77 -12.41 -6.88
N ARG A 116 -6.26 -13.44 -7.56
CA ARG A 116 -7.10 -14.54 -8.08
C ARG A 116 -7.85 -15.29 -6.98
N LYS A 117 -7.18 -15.76 -5.92
CA LYS A 117 -7.86 -16.52 -4.85
C LYS A 117 -8.88 -15.67 -4.10
N VAL A 118 -8.57 -14.40 -3.86
CA VAL A 118 -9.52 -13.47 -3.23
C VAL A 118 -10.73 -13.26 -4.14
N SER A 119 -10.51 -13.08 -5.45
CA SER A 119 -11.59 -12.98 -6.43
C SER A 119 -12.48 -14.22 -6.40
N ASP A 120 -11.90 -15.43 -6.41
CA ASP A 120 -12.66 -16.69 -6.33
C ASP A 120 -13.54 -16.76 -5.06
N ILE A 121 -13.00 -16.34 -3.90
CA ILE A 121 -13.76 -16.29 -2.64
C ILE A 121 -14.88 -15.24 -2.70
N VAL A 122 -14.62 -14.07 -3.28
CA VAL A 122 -15.61 -13.01 -3.47
C VAL A 122 -16.72 -13.48 -4.40
N ARG A 123 -16.39 -14.12 -5.54
CA ARG A 123 -17.38 -14.71 -6.45
C ARG A 123 -18.25 -15.73 -5.72
N GLY A 124 -17.66 -16.59 -4.90
CA GLY A 124 -18.39 -17.57 -4.10
C GLY A 124 -19.42 -16.93 -3.15
N HIS A 125 -19.06 -15.84 -2.46
CA HIS A 125 -19.98 -15.10 -1.57
C HIS A 125 -21.09 -14.38 -2.33
N LEU A 126 -20.82 -14.00 -3.57
CA LEU A 126 -21.71 -13.21 -4.40
C LEU A 126 -22.61 -14.07 -5.31
N ALA A 127 -22.27 -15.35 -5.53
CA ALA A 127 -23.02 -16.26 -6.39
C ALA A 127 -24.51 -16.39 -6.02
N GLU A 128 -24.84 -16.32 -4.72
CA GLU A 128 -26.22 -16.41 -4.23
C GLU A 128 -27.08 -15.19 -4.57
N SER A 129 -26.46 -14.05 -4.93
CA SER A 129 -27.15 -12.77 -5.15
C SER A 129 -27.32 -12.40 -6.64
N ASN A 130 -27.03 -13.32 -7.58
CA ASN A 130 -27.07 -13.10 -9.05
C ASN A 130 -26.39 -11.79 -9.50
N VAL A 131 -25.31 -11.43 -8.80
CA VAL A 131 -24.56 -10.20 -8.99
C VAL A 131 -23.54 -10.39 -10.12
N GLY A 132 -23.44 -9.39 -11.00
CA GLY A 132 -22.63 -9.45 -12.22
C GLY A 132 -21.14 -9.17 -11.97
N GLU A 133 -20.31 -9.42 -12.99
CA GLU A 133 -18.84 -9.22 -12.94
C GLU A 133 -18.45 -7.79 -12.50
N ALA A 134 -19.24 -6.78 -12.87
CA ALA A 134 -19.00 -5.39 -12.47
C ALA A 134 -19.00 -5.19 -10.94
N GLN A 135 -19.80 -5.96 -10.19
CA GLN A 135 -19.82 -5.87 -8.73
C GLN A 135 -18.63 -6.60 -8.11
N ILE A 136 -18.20 -7.71 -8.70
CA ILE A 136 -16.97 -8.42 -8.31
C ILE A 136 -15.77 -7.48 -8.51
N GLU A 137 -15.66 -6.85 -9.68
CA GLU A 137 -14.61 -5.87 -9.98
C GLU A 137 -14.66 -4.67 -9.02
N ALA A 138 -15.85 -4.16 -8.70
CA ALA A 138 -16.00 -3.09 -7.71
C ALA A 138 -15.49 -3.50 -6.31
N ARG A 139 -15.67 -4.76 -5.90
CA ARG A 139 -15.11 -5.29 -4.65
C ARG A 139 -13.60 -5.49 -4.75
N MET A 140 -13.12 -6.09 -5.83
CA MET A 140 -11.70 -6.34 -6.07
C MET A 140 -10.88 -5.05 -6.24
N SER A 141 -11.51 -3.95 -6.69
CA SER A 141 -10.87 -2.62 -6.74
C SER A 141 -10.42 -2.10 -5.37
N LYS A 142 -10.98 -2.64 -4.28
CA LYS A 142 -10.62 -2.29 -2.89
C LYS A 142 -9.38 -3.03 -2.40
N LEU A 143 -8.88 -4.02 -3.15
CA LEU A 143 -7.58 -4.65 -2.93
C LEU A 143 -6.51 -3.89 -3.72
N ILE A 144 -5.85 -2.99 -3.03
CA ILE A 144 -4.87 -2.06 -3.58
C ILE A 144 -3.48 -2.58 -3.24
N MET A 145 -2.65 -2.79 -4.25
CA MET A 145 -1.26 -3.19 -4.06
C MET A 145 -0.37 -1.96 -3.88
N LEU A 146 0.44 -1.95 -2.82
CA LEU A 146 1.57 -1.04 -2.63
C LEU A 146 2.79 -1.75 -3.19
N ALA A 147 3.33 -1.27 -4.31
CA ALA A 147 4.40 -1.95 -5.03
C ALA A 147 5.63 -1.05 -5.17
N PRO A 148 6.38 -0.80 -4.08
CA PRO A 148 7.65 -0.10 -4.19
C PRO A 148 8.60 -0.88 -5.09
N HIS A 149 9.27 -0.18 -6.00
CA HIS A 149 10.29 -0.80 -6.81
C HIS A 149 11.56 -1.07 -6.00
N TYR A 150 12.07 -2.28 -6.19
CA TYR A 150 13.07 -2.92 -5.35
C TYR A 150 12.56 -3.19 -3.92
N SER A 151 12.42 -2.17 -3.08
CA SER A 151 11.93 -2.31 -1.71
C SER A 151 11.26 -1.03 -1.18
N ILE A 152 10.48 -1.12 -0.09
CA ILE A 152 9.81 0.03 0.53
C ILE A 152 10.75 1.19 0.86
N GLU A 153 12.01 0.91 1.19
CA GLU A 153 13.04 1.93 1.42
C GLU A 153 13.24 2.88 0.22
N ALA A 154 12.98 2.42 -1.00
CA ALA A 154 13.04 3.25 -2.20
C ALA A 154 12.02 4.41 -2.17
N TRP A 155 10.94 4.28 -1.41
CA TRP A 155 10.04 5.40 -1.12
C TRP A 155 10.49 6.17 0.11
N LEU A 156 10.77 5.47 1.21
CA LEU A 156 11.06 6.10 2.51
C LEU A 156 12.28 7.01 2.47
N PHE A 157 13.26 6.70 1.62
CA PHE A 157 14.52 7.44 1.53
C PHE A 157 14.44 8.64 0.58
N ALA A 158 13.28 8.89 -0.05
CA ALA A 158 13.11 9.98 -1.02
C ALA A 158 13.21 11.38 -0.39
N ASN A 159 12.90 11.52 0.91
CA ASN A 159 13.19 12.75 1.64
C ASN A 159 14.59 12.64 2.30
N VAL A 160 15.63 12.85 1.50
CA VAL A 160 17.03 12.68 1.93
C VAL A 160 17.40 13.64 3.08
N ASP A 161 16.87 14.86 3.10
CA ASP A 161 17.05 15.80 4.21
C ASP A 161 16.58 15.17 5.54
N ARG A 162 15.35 14.63 5.54
CA ARG A 162 14.80 13.96 6.73
C ARG A 162 15.53 12.67 7.07
N LEU A 163 15.97 11.92 6.05
CA LEU A 163 16.78 10.74 6.23
C LEU A 163 18.07 11.04 6.99
N ARG A 164 18.77 12.14 6.64
CA ARG A 164 19.96 12.63 7.36
C ARG A 164 19.65 13.06 8.79
N GLU A 165 18.53 13.75 9.03
CA GLU A 165 18.09 14.12 10.38
C GLU A 165 17.83 12.91 11.28
N CYS A 166 17.41 11.78 10.70
CA CYS A 166 17.32 10.48 11.38
C CYS A 166 18.68 9.79 11.59
N GLY A 167 19.79 10.48 11.32
CA GLY A 167 21.15 9.99 11.53
C GLY A 167 21.67 9.08 10.42
N ALA A 168 21.03 9.08 9.25
CA ALA A 168 21.45 8.24 8.15
C ALA A 168 22.83 8.62 7.61
N VAL A 169 23.68 7.62 7.39
CA VAL A 169 25.00 7.77 6.78
C VAL A 169 25.15 6.76 5.65
N GLY A 170 25.64 7.22 4.49
CA GLY A 170 25.90 6.36 3.35
C GLY A 170 26.46 7.15 2.17
N PRO A 171 27.30 6.54 1.31
CA PRO A 171 27.94 7.22 0.18
C PRO A 171 26.94 7.64 -0.92
N ILE A 172 25.74 7.05 -0.92
CA ILE A 172 24.72 7.27 -1.96
C ILE A 172 23.82 8.48 -1.67
N LEU A 173 23.86 9.03 -0.46
CA LEU A 173 22.91 10.07 -0.03
C LEU A 173 23.03 11.37 -0.86
N ASP A 174 24.25 11.78 -1.22
CA ASP A 174 24.45 12.97 -2.06
C ASP A 174 23.87 12.75 -3.47
N GLN A 175 24.00 11.55 -4.02
CA GLN A 175 23.43 11.20 -5.31
C GLN A 175 21.91 11.25 -5.29
N TRP A 176 21.26 10.64 -4.29
CA TRP A 176 19.81 10.67 -4.16
C TRP A 176 19.27 12.09 -3.88
N GLN A 177 20.02 12.92 -3.15
CA GLN A 177 19.65 14.32 -2.94
C GLN A 177 19.68 15.11 -4.25
N ALA A 178 20.70 14.88 -5.08
CA ALA A 178 20.85 15.56 -6.37
C ALA A 178 19.80 15.09 -7.39
N ASP A 179 19.52 13.78 -7.41
CA ASP A 179 18.52 13.19 -8.30
C ASP A 179 17.74 12.06 -7.62
N ALA A 180 16.54 12.39 -7.16
CA ALA A 180 15.62 11.45 -6.53
C ALA A 180 15.13 10.34 -7.49
N ALA A 181 15.24 10.50 -8.82
CA ALA A 181 14.89 9.44 -9.77
C ALA A 181 15.82 8.22 -9.66
N THR A 182 17.07 8.43 -9.22
CA THR A 182 18.05 7.36 -9.06
C THR A 182 17.74 6.44 -7.87
N LEU A 183 16.90 6.89 -6.93
CA LEU A 183 16.59 6.12 -5.72
C LEU A 183 15.88 4.80 -6.05
N GLU A 184 14.79 4.83 -6.83
CA GLU A 184 14.08 3.58 -7.20
C GLU A 184 14.85 2.74 -8.24
N GLN A 185 15.85 3.31 -8.90
CA GLN A 185 16.78 2.58 -9.77
C GLN A 185 17.87 1.86 -8.96
N THR A 186 18.02 2.19 -7.68
CA THR A 186 19.07 1.66 -6.82
C THR A 186 18.72 0.26 -6.33
N VAL A 187 19.61 -0.69 -6.59
CA VAL A 187 19.53 -2.06 -6.08
C VAL A 187 19.94 -2.07 -4.60
N ASN A 188 19.11 -2.69 -3.75
CA ASN A 188 19.33 -2.81 -2.29
C ASN A 188 19.58 -1.45 -1.59
N PRO A 189 18.67 -0.47 -1.68
CA PRO A 189 18.89 0.87 -1.11
C PRO A 189 19.22 0.82 0.40
N LYS A 190 18.62 -0.11 1.14
CA LYS A 190 18.89 -0.36 2.55
C LYS A 190 20.34 -0.74 2.88
N GLN A 191 21.07 -1.37 1.96
CA GLN A 191 22.47 -1.77 2.19
C GLN A 191 23.45 -0.61 1.98
N LEU A 192 23.02 0.45 1.30
CA LEU A 192 23.86 1.61 0.98
C LEU A 192 23.77 2.72 2.02
N VAL A 193 22.84 2.60 2.97
CA VAL A 193 22.60 3.59 4.01
C VAL A 193 22.37 2.90 5.35
N SER A 194 23.05 3.37 6.39
CA SER A 194 22.77 2.96 7.76
C SER A 194 21.68 3.84 8.36
N VAL A 195 20.48 3.28 8.59
CA VAL A 195 19.37 3.97 9.28
C VAL A 195 18.56 2.95 10.09
N SER A 196 18.02 3.38 11.23
CA SER A 196 17.20 2.50 12.06
C SER A 196 15.82 2.29 11.44
N THR A 197 15.32 1.05 11.44
CA THR A 197 13.92 0.77 11.06
C THR A 197 12.92 1.43 12.01
N ARG A 198 13.35 1.88 13.19
CA ARG A 198 12.56 2.71 14.11
C ARG A 198 12.15 4.05 13.50
N ASP A 199 12.95 4.58 12.59
CA ASP A 199 12.69 5.89 11.98
C ASP A 199 11.80 5.80 10.75
N TYR A 200 11.50 4.58 10.25
CA TYR A 200 10.68 4.37 9.05
C TYR A 200 9.28 5.01 9.13
N PRO A 201 8.54 4.93 10.26
CA PRO A 201 7.27 5.65 10.38
C PRO A 201 7.42 7.16 10.23
N THR A 202 8.51 7.73 10.76
CA THR A 202 8.80 9.16 10.62
C THR A 202 9.13 9.50 9.17
N LEU A 203 9.96 8.70 8.49
CA LEU A 203 10.29 8.90 7.08
C LEU A 203 9.05 8.81 6.19
N ALA A 204 8.17 7.85 6.46
CA ALA A 204 6.88 7.71 5.78
C ALA A 204 5.96 8.91 6.00
N ARG A 205 5.87 9.41 7.24
CA ARG A 205 5.04 10.57 7.57
C ARG A 205 5.54 11.85 6.90
N GLU A 206 6.85 12.07 6.88
CA GLU A 206 7.47 13.26 6.30
C GLU A 206 7.82 13.08 4.81
N LEU A 207 7.21 12.10 4.12
CA LEU A 207 7.51 11.80 2.74
C LEU A 207 7.16 12.98 1.82
N ARG A 208 8.10 13.35 0.93
CA ARG A 208 7.87 14.37 -0.13
C ARG A 208 7.11 13.76 -1.31
N THR A 209 5.82 13.49 -1.10
CA THR A 209 4.95 12.83 -2.09
C THR A 209 4.88 13.53 -3.44
N ALA A 210 4.92 14.86 -3.47
CA ALA A 210 4.90 15.64 -4.71
C ALA A 210 6.06 15.28 -5.63
N LYS A 211 7.27 15.21 -5.07
CA LYS A 211 8.47 14.88 -5.84
C LYS A 211 8.39 13.47 -6.41
N LEU A 212 7.95 12.49 -5.62
CA LEU A 212 7.78 11.11 -6.07
C LEU A 212 6.70 10.98 -7.15
N TYR A 213 5.62 11.75 -7.04
CA TYR A 213 4.55 11.73 -8.02
C TYR A 213 4.97 12.37 -9.36
N GLU A 214 5.64 13.52 -9.31
CA GLU A 214 6.18 14.22 -10.49
C GLU A 214 7.18 13.37 -11.28
N LEU A 215 7.94 12.52 -10.58
CA LEU A 215 8.89 11.60 -11.19
C LEU A 215 8.22 10.41 -11.91
N GLN A 216 6.89 10.29 -11.87
CA GLN A 216 6.14 9.15 -12.40
C GLN A 216 6.68 7.81 -11.89
N SER A 217 7.05 7.77 -10.60
CA SER A 217 7.66 6.63 -9.93
C SER A 217 6.65 5.52 -9.58
N SER A 218 7.13 4.42 -9.00
CA SER A 218 6.24 3.36 -8.48
C SER A 218 5.30 3.85 -7.36
N PHE A 219 5.67 4.92 -6.65
CA PHE A 219 4.76 5.61 -5.74
C PHE A 219 3.61 6.28 -6.50
N ALA A 220 3.89 6.95 -7.61
CA ALA A 220 2.87 7.58 -8.46
C ALA A 220 1.87 6.54 -8.99
N ASP A 221 2.36 5.40 -9.45
CA ASP A 221 1.53 4.26 -9.90
C ASP A 221 0.62 3.75 -8.78
N THR A 222 1.14 3.66 -7.57
CA THR A 222 0.38 3.23 -6.39
C THR A 222 -0.72 4.24 -6.04
N VAL A 223 -0.42 5.53 -6.11
CA VAL A 223 -1.39 6.62 -5.93
C VAL A 223 -2.49 6.56 -6.99
N ASN A 224 -2.12 6.37 -8.26
CA ASN A 224 -3.08 6.24 -9.36
C ASN A 224 -3.99 5.02 -9.16
N ARG A 225 -3.43 3.89 -8.74
CA ARG A 225 -4.18 2.65 -8.44
C ARG A 225 -5.19 2.87 -7.31
N ALA A 226 -4.78 3.54 -6.24
CA ALA A 226 -5.67 3.87 -5.13
C ALA A 226 -6.74 4.90 -5.55
N GLY A 227 -6.38 5.91 -6.35
CA GLY A 227 -7.30 6.90 -6.91
C GLY A 227 -8.32 6.33 -7.89
N ALA A 228 -8.00 5.21 -8.56
CA ALA A 228 -8.94 4.48 -9.42
C ALA A 228 -10.01 3.70 -8.62
N CYS A 229 -9.81 3.50 -7.31
CA CYS A 229 -10.84 2.90 -6.46
C CYS A 229 -11.94 3.93 -6.15
N GLY A 230 -12.96 4.00 -7.00
CA GLY A 230 -14.06 4.96 -6.85
C GLY A 230 -14.74 4.91 -5.47
N GLY A 231 -14.87 3.71 -4.89
CA GLY A 231 -15.42 3.54 -3.54
C GLY A 231 -14.55 4.19 -2.45
N LEU A 232 -13.23 4.17 -2.60
CA LEU A 232 -12.31 4.86 -1.69
C LEU A 232 -12.45 6.37 -1.87
N VAL A 233 -12.32 6.86 -3.09
CA VAL A 233 -12.39 8.31 -3.41
C VAL A 233 -13.69 8.93 -2.91
N VAL A 234 -14.83 8.31 -3.17
CA VAL A 234 -16.14 8.80 -2.71
C VAL A 234 -16.18 8.93 -1.20
N ARG A 235 -15.65 7.95 -0.46
CA ARG A 235 -15.62 8.00 1.00
C ARG A 235 -14.68 9.07 1.53
N LEU A 236 -13.48 9.20 0.95
CA LEU A 236 -12.53 10.24 1.35
C LEU A 236 -13.12 11.64 1.11
N ARG A 237 -13.73 11.89 -0.07
CA ARG A 237 -14.37 13.18 -0.40
C ARG A 237 -15.65 13.46 0.38
N GLY A 238 -16.37 12.41 0.80
CA GLY A 238 -17.55 12.54 1.64
C GLY A 238 -17.27 13.25 2.98
N ARG A 239 -16.01 13.27 3.42
CA ARG A 239 -15.53 13.93 4.65
C ARG A 239 -15.09 15.37 4.46
N TRP A 240 -15.04 15.86 3.23
CA TRP A 240 -14.72 17.26 2.99
C TRP A 240 -15.78 18.16 3.64
N PRO A 241 -15.38 19.29 4.26
CA PRO A 241 -16.31 20.30 4.71
C PRO A 241 -17.30 20.66 3.60
N GLN A 242 -18.55 20.94 3.96
CA GLN A 242 -19.60 21.16 2.96
C GLN A 242 -19.23 22.27 1.97
N TRP A 243 -18.55 23.33 2.42
CA TRP A 243 -18.08 24.40 1.54
C TRP A 243 -17.07 23.92 0.49
N VAL A 244 -16.17 22.99 0.83
CA VAL A 244 -15.24 22.37 -0.13
C VAL A 244 -16.03 21.53 -1.12
N ARG A 245 -16.95 20.70 -0.63
CA ARG A 245 -17.80 19.87 -1.48
C ARG A 245 -18.60 20.70 -2.48
N THR A 246 -19.23 21.78 -2.04
CA THR A 246 -19.96 22.71 -2.92
C THR A 246 -19.05 23.35 -3.97
N ALA A 247 -17.85 23.79 -3.59
CA ALA A 247 -16.87 24.34 -4.54
C ALA A 247 -16.46 23.33 -5.63
N HIS A 248 -16.52 22.03 -5.33
CA HIS A 248 -16.25 20.93 -6.25
C HIS A 248 -17.50 20.31 -6.89
N GLY A 249 -18.68 20.91 -6.74
CA GLY A 249 -19.94 20.42 -7.33
C GLY A 249 -20.49 19.13 -6.69
N LEU A 250 -20.05 18.80 -5.47
CA LEU A 250 -20.49 17.62 -4.70
C LEU A 250 -21.59 18.02 -3.70
N GLY A 251 -22.75 18.43 -4.21
CA GLY A 251 -23.93 18.81 -3.43
C GLY A 251 -24.65 17.62 -2.84
#